data_AF-A0A1V6D1C3-F1
#
_entry.id   AF-A0A1V6D1C3-F1
#
_cell.length_a   1.000
_cell.length_b   1.000
_cell.length_c   1.000
_cell.angle_alpha   90.00
_cell.angle_beta   90.00
_cell.angle_gamma   90.00
#
_symmetry.space_group_name_H-M   'P 1'
#
loop_
_entity.id
_entity.type
_entity.pdbx_description
1 polymer ?
#
loop_
_entity_poly.entity_id
_entity_poly.type
_entity_poly.pdbx_seq_one_letter_code
_entity_poly.pdbx_strand_id
1 'polypeptide(L)'
;MKNVALLFIGLLVVVLMGCEDKKIDAPTAQPAAKAEPAKKAEPAPKVALPVKVEPAAPSAPQALIRVSAGAEEAYTDQAGNKWLADQLWTTGAKWGAEDGDTVTRAPQKVPNTKAPQVYLTERYNMSGYRFVLPNGKYTVRLHFAETYDGITAAGERVFSVAIQGKQVLKDLDVFKEAGGFAKPLVKEFKDVEVKDGALKITFTEQTQLPEINGIEVLK
;
A
#
# COMPACT_ATOMS: atom_id res chain seq x y z
N MET A 1 -20.80 38.57 32.21
CA MET A 1 -20.26 39.08 33.50
C MET A 1 -19.68 37.91 34.28
N LYS A 2 -18.54 38.10 34.99
CA LYS A 2 -17.81 37.10 35.81
C LYS A 2 -17.17 36.01 34.92
N ASN A 3 -15.87 35.98 34.64
CA ASN A 3 -14.65 36.12 35.46
C ASN A 3 -14.59 35.16 36.66
N VAL A 4 -13.77 34.12 36.54
CA VAL A 4 -12.89 33.60 37.60
C VAL A 4 -11.54 33.30 36.95
N ALA A 5 -10.45 33.67 37.60
CA ALA A 5 -9.08 33.47 37.15
C ALA A 5 -8.23 32.79 38.24
N LEU A 6 -7.01 32.40 37.81
CA LEU A 6 -5.83 31.94 38.56
C LEU A 6 -5.86 30.45 39.00
N LEU A 7 -4.74 29.71 39.00
CA LEU A 7 -3.39 30.12 39.41
C LEU A 7 -2.27 29.35 38.65
N PHE A 8 -1.05 29.91 38.61
CA PHE A 8 0.14 29.34 37.99
C PHE A 8 0.94 28.43 38.93
N ILE A 9 1.65 27.43 38.36
CA ILE A 9 2.96 26.98 38.87
C ILE A 9 3.90 26.83 37.64
N GLY A 10 4.96 27.62 37.58
CA GLY A 10 6.01 27.50 36.57
C GLY A 10 7.18 26.65 37.09
N LEU A 11 7.86 25.94 36.18
CA LEU A 11 9.11 25.25 36.49
C LEU A 11 10.30 26.02 35.89
N LEU A 12 11.19 26.45 36.76
CA LEU A 12 12.41 27.20 36.44
C LEU A 12 13.50 26.24 35.96
N VAL A 13 14.02 26.41 34.73
CA VAL A 13 15.23 25.73 34.28
C VAL A 13 16.42 26.68 34.43
N VAL A 14 17.35 26.30 35.31
CA VAL A 14 18.60 27.02 35.54
C VAL A 14 19.66 26.52 34.56
N VAL A 15 20.36 27.45 33.91
CA VAL A 15 21.57 27.25 33.11
C VAL A 15 22.65 28.21 33.64
N LEU A 16 23.92 27.99 33.26
CA LEU A 16 25.19 28.58 33.75
C LEU A 16 25.85 27.66 34.82
N MET A 17 27.17 27.47 34.85
CA MET A 17 28.28 27.94 34.00
C MET A 17 29.49 26.99 34.17
N GLY A 18 30.38 26.89 33.20
CA GLY A 18 31.67 26.16 33.33
C GLY A 18 32.72 26.72 32.37
N CYS A 19 33.86 27.17 32.91
CA CYS A 19 34.94 27.82 32.16
C CYS A 19 36.13 26.87 31.91
N GLU A 20 36.99 27.33 30.98
CA GLU A 20 38.39 26.98 30.60
C GLU A 20 39.22 26.04 31.52
N ASP A 21 40.24 25.31 31.05
CA ASP A 21 41.35 25.63 30.11
C ASP A 21 42.02 24.29 29.62
N LYS A 22 43.05 24.14 28.78
CA LYS A 22 43.99 25.05 28.06
C LYS A 22 44.48 24.41 26.73
N LYS A 23 45.21 25.19 25.92
CA LYS A 23 45.79 24.85 24.60
C LYS A 23 47.17 24.17 24.66
N ILE A 24 47.54 23.50 23.56
CA ILE A 24 48.90 23.53 22.99
C ILE A 24 48.77 23.82 21.48
N ASP A 25 49.65 24.67 20.94
CA ASP A 25 49.53 25.33 19.62
C ASP A 25 50.22 24.60 18.45
N ALA A 26 49.68 24.82 17.22
CA ALA A 26 50.34 25.19 15.94
C ALA A 26 51.56 24.38 15.38
N PRO A 27 51.87 24.40 14.05
CA PRO A 27 51.44 25.39 13.05
C PRO A 27 50.98 24.90 11.65
N THR A 28 50.06 25.69 11.09
CA THR A 28 50.01 26.29 9.73
C THR A 28 50.74 25.63 8.54
N ALA A 29 49.98 25.25 7.49
CA ALA A 29 50.23 25.65 6.08
C ALA A 29 49.14 25.14 5.08
N GLN A 30 48.77 25.98 4.12
CA GLN A 30 47.94 25.74 2.92
C GLN A 30 48.38 26.79 1.86
N PRO A 31 48.16 26.66 0.53
CA PRO A 31 47.86 25.51 -0.34
C PRO A 31 48.92 25.27 -1.45
N ALA A 32 48.80 24.19 -2.24
CA ALA A 32 49.30 24.16 -3.62
C ALA A 32 48.49 23.19 -4.50
N ALA A 33 48.27 23.55 -5.77
CA ALA A 33 47.57 22.72 -6.76
C ALA A 33 48.56 21.90 -7.62
N LYS A 34 48.03 20.92 -8.37
CA LYS A 34 48.27 20.65 -9.82
C LYS A 34 48.49 19.16 -10.18
N ALA A 35 48.10 18.84 -11.42
CA ALA A 35 48.47 17.68 -12.25
C ALA A 35 47.79 16.32 -12.01
N GLU A 36 46.76 16.05 -12.82
CA GLU A 36 46.52 14.75 -13.44
C GLU A 36 47.72 14.38 -14.36
N PRO A 37 48.16 13.10 -14.40
CA PRO A 37 48.28 12.46 -15.72
C PRO A 37 48.09 10.92 -15.78
N ALA A 38 47.97 10.44 -17.02
CA ALA A 38 48.40 9.14 -17.54
C ALA A 38 47.51 7.88 -17.32
N LYS A 39 46.53 7.78 -18.24
CA LYS A 39 45.91 6.53 -18.73
C LYS A 39 46.93 5.39 -18.94
N LYS A 40 46.75 4.23 -18.29
CA LYS A 40 47.49 2.99 -18.56
C LYS A 40 46.63 2.04 -19.40
N ALA A 41 47.26 1.35 -20.35
CA ALA A 41 46.58 0.49 -21.33
C ALA A 41 46.02 -0.82 -20.72
N GLU A 42 44.99 -1.33 -21.40
CA GLU A 42 44.16 -2.49 -21.08
C GLU A 42 44.85 -3.84 -21.43
N PRO A 43 44.73 -4.88 -20.57
CA PRO A 43 45.00 -6.26 -20.96
C PRO A 43 43.78 -6.89 -21.66
N ALA A 44 44.03 -7.56 -22.78
CA ALA A 44 42.99 -8.03 -23.71
C ALA A 44 41.90 -8.93 -23.08
N PRO A 45 40.64 -8.85 -23.55
CA PRO A 45 39.54 -9.68 -23.06
C PRO A 45 39.74 -11.16 -23.44
N LYS A 46 39.60 -12.04 -22.45
CA LYS A 46 39.45 -13.48 -22.71
C LYS A 46 38.12 -13.72 -23.40
N VAL A 47 38.14 -14.42 -24.54
CA VAL A 47 36.93 -14.82 -25.28
C VAL A 47 36.10 -15.73 -24.38
N ALA A 48 34.95 -15.24 -23.92
CA ALA A 48 33.97 -16.07 -23.22
C ALA A 48 33.29 -17.02 -24.22
N LEU A 49 33.15 -18.29 -23.83
CA LEU A 49 32.37 -19.28 -24.57
C LEU A 49 30.90 -18.83 -24.63
N PRO A 50 30.17 -19.14 -25.73
CA PRO A 50 28.78 -18.70 -25.88
C PRO A 50 27.91 -19.29 -24.77
N VAL A 51 27.34 -18.41 -23.93
CA VAL A 51 26.35 -18.80 -22.92
C VAL A 51 25.12 -19.34 -23.64
N LYS A 52 24.81 -20.62 -23.39
CA LYS A 52 23.57 -21.25 -23.84
C LYS A 52 22.39 -20.49 -23.22
N VAL A 53 21.60 -19.81 -24.03
CA VAL A 53 20.42 -19.07 -23.57
C VAL A 53 19.36 -20.08 -23.15
N GLU A 54 19.24 -20.28 -21.85
CA GLU A 54 18.12 -21.02 -21.25
C GLU A 54 16.86 -20.14 -21.33
N PRO A 55 15.69 -20.70 -21.73
CA PRO A 55 14.46 -19.91 -21.82
C PRO A 55 14.11 -19.26 -20.49
N ALA A 56 13.87 -17.96 -20.49
CA ALA A 56 13.50 -17.23 -19.28
C ALA A 56 12.23 -17.87 -18.65
N ALA A 57 12.29 -18.11 -17.35
CA ALA A 57 11.11 -18.52 -16.59
C ALA A 57 9.99 -17.48 -16.77
N PRO A 58 8.70 -17.88 -16.77
CA PRO A 58 7.59 -16.95 -16.94
C PRO A 58 7.70 -15.79 -15.95
N SER A 59 7.79 -14.56 -16.47
CA SER A 59 7.82 -13.36 -15.63
C SER A 59 6.54 -13.27 -14.81
N ALA A 60 6.67 -12.91 -13.52
CA ALA A 60 5.50 -12.68 -12.67
C ALA A 60 4.56 -11.62 -13.31
N PRO A 61 3.22 -11.75 -13.13
CA PRO A 61 2.25 -10.80 -13.69
C PRO A 61 2.59 -9.35 -13.33
N GLN A 62 2.52 -8.45 -14.31
CA GLN A 62 2.86 -7.05 -14.12
C GLN A 62 1.63 -6.27 -13.65
N ALA A 63 1.74 -5.54 -12.54
CA ALA A 63 0.64 -4.72 -12.06
C ALA A 63 0.40 -3.51 -12.97
N LEU A 64 -0.85 -3.34 -13.39
CA LEU A 64 -1.31 -2.12 -14.06
C LEU A 64 -1.77 -1.07 -13.05
N ILE A 65 -2.42 -1.51 -11.98
CA ILE A 65 -2.86 -0.66 -10.89
C ILE A 65 -2.94 -1.44 -9.57
N ARG A 66 -2.66 -0.73 -8.48
CA ARG A 66 -2.90 -1.15 -7.10
C ARG A 66 -3.57 0.00 -6.37
N VAL A 67 -4.63 -0.28 -5.62
CA VAL A 67 -5.39 0.70 -4.83
C VAL A 67 -5.37 0.25 -3.39
N SER A 68 -4.97 1.14 -2.47
CA SER A 68 -5.18 0.98 -1.04
C SER A 68 -6.54 1.61 -0.72
N ALA A 69 -7.58 0.78 -0.63
CA ALA A 69 -8.96 1.25 -0.47
C ALA A 69 -9.12 1.97 0.87
N GLY A 70 -9.83 3.10 0.87
CA GLY A 70 -9.93 3.99 2.02
C GLY A 70 -8.71 4.85 2.35
N ALA A 71 -7.56 4.68 1.68
CA ALA A 71 -6.37 5.49 1.96
C ALA A 71 -6.42 6.85 1.26
N GLU A 72 -6.10 7.92 1.99
CA GLU A 72 -6.00 9.28 1.43
C GLU A 72 -4.69 9.52 0.66
N GLU A 73 -3.65 8.74 0.95
CA GLU A 73 -2.30 8.92 0.41
C GLU A 73 -1.72 7.64 -0.22
N ALA A 74 -0.84 7.82 -1.20
CA ALA A 74 -0.18 6.71 -1.87
C ALA A 74 0.92 6.07 -1.00
N TYR A 75 1.02 4.75 -1.05
CA TYR A 75 1.92 3.95 -0.21
C TYR A 75 2.83 3.06 -1.06
N THR A 76 4.11 2.93 -0.70
CA THR A 76 5.02 1.94 -1.30
C THR A 76 5.30 0.83 -0.29
N ASP A 77 5.02 -0.41 -0.67
CA ASP A 77 5.14 -1.56 0.23
C ASP A 77 6.59 -2.08 0.37
N GLN A 78 6.80 -3.03 1.28
CA GLN A 78 8.12 -3.62 1.55
C GLN A 78 8.69 -4.45 0.37
N ALA A 79 7.89 -4.72 -0.66
CA ALA A 79 8.33 -5.35 -1.90
C ALA A 79 8.54 -4.32 -3.04
N GLY A 80 8.42 -3.02 -2.75
CA GLY A 80 8.61 -1.93 -3.71
C GLY A 80 7.38 -1.66 -4.59
N ASN A 81 6.23 -2.29 -4.31
CA ASN A 81 5.01 -2.01 -5.07
C ASN A 81 4.41 -0.69 -4.62
N LYS A 82 4.13 0.20 -5.58
CA LYS A 82 3.32 1.40 -5.33
C LYS A 82 1.83 1.03 -5.32
N TRP A 83 1.17 1.38 -4.23
CA TRP A 83 -0.28 1.40 -4.03
C TRP A 83 -0.75 2.86 -4.12
N LEU A 84 -1.81 3.11 -4.90
CA LEU A 84 -2.42 4.43 -5.00
C LEU A 84 -3.34 4.67 -3.81
N ALA A 85 -3.46 5.95 -3.41
CA ALA A 85 -4.60 6.43 -2.62
C ALA A 85 -5.92 6.05 -3.30
N ASP A 86 -6.96 5.84 -2.52
CA ASP A 86 -8.32 5.57 -3.00
C ASP A 86 -8.97 6.83 -3.58
N GLN A 87 -9.96 6.66 -4.46
CA GLN A 87 -10.77 7.75 -4.98
C GLN A 87 -12.18 7.29 -5.38
N LEU A 88 -13.15 8.19 -5.26
CA LEU A 88 -14.47 8.00 -5.84
C LEU A 88 -14.41 8.10 -7.38
N TRP A 89 -15.23 7.29 -8.03
CA TRP A 89 -15.48 7.36 -9.46
C TRP A 89 -16.19 8.68 -9.79
N THR A 90 -15.64 9.40 -10.76
CA THR A 90 -16.16 10.69 -11.22
C THR A 90 -16.05 10.77 -12.74
N THR A 91 -16.81 11.66 -13.37
CA THR A 91 -16.79 11.86 -14.83
C THR A 91 -15.38 12.20 -15.31
N GLY A 92 -14.78 11.29 -16.10
CA GLY A 92 -13.43 11.43 -16.63
C GLY A 92 -12.35 10.64 -15.89
N ALA A 93 -12.66 10.11 -14.69
CA ALA A 93 -11.76 9.24 -13.94
C ALA A 93 -11.38 7.98 -14.74
N LYS A 94 -10.17 7.46 -14.49
CA LYS A 94 -9.71 6.19 -15.09
C LYS A 94 -10.06 4.98 -14.24
N TRP A 95 -10.37 5.18 -12.97
CA TRP A 95 -10.81 4.16 -12.03
C TRP A 95 -11.43 4.85 -10.80
N GLY A 96 -12.09 4.10 -9.93
CA GLY A 96 -12.58 4.60 -8.64
C GLY A 96 -13.63 3.66 -8.03
N ALA A 97 -13.96 3.90 -6.76
CA ALA A 97 -15.13 3.31 -6.12
C ALA A 97 -16.41 4.04 -6.60
N GLU A 98 -17.49 3.32 -6.87
CA GLU A 98 -18.75 3.95 -7.33
C GLU A 98 -19.38 4.81 -6.20
N ASP A 99 -19.16 4.44 -4.94
CA ASP A 99 -19.78 5.01 -3.73
C ASP A 99 -19.05 4.52 -2.44
N GLY A 100 -19.70 4.68 -1.27
CA GLY A 100 -19.25 4.18 0.02
C GLY A 100 -18.37 5.15 0.83
N ASP A 101 -18.10 4.73 2.06
CA ASP A 101 -17.39 5.50 3.08
C ASP A 101 -15.97 4.94 3.29
N THR A 102 -15.06 5.75 3.83
CA THR A 102 -13.68 5.36 4.10
C THR A 102 -13.35 5.49 5.58
N VAL A 103 -12.42 4.67 6.06
CA VAL A 103 -11.90 4.80 7.42
C VAL A 103 -10.44 4.33 7.50
N THR A 104 -9.65 5.08 8.26
CA THR A 104 -8.30 4.70 8.68
C THR A 104 -8.35 4.20 10.12
N ARG A 105 -7.77 3.02 10.36
CA ARG A 105 -7.66 2.39 11.68
C ARG A 105 -6.37 2.80 12.37
N ALA A 106 -6.36 2.75 13.70
CA ALA A 106 -5.15 2.95 14.48
C ALA A 106 -4.06 1.93 14.06
N PRO A 107 -2.76 2.31 14.07
CA PRO A 107 -1.68 1.40 13.71
C PRO A 107 -1.70 0.13 14.56
N GLN A 108 -1.89 -1.02 13.89
CA GLN A 108 -1.94 -2.34 14.52
C GLN A 108 -1.04 -3.33 13.80
N LYS A 109 -0.69 -4.43 14.48
CA LYS A 109 0.17 -5.47 13.93
C LYS A 109 -0.62 -6.34 12.94
N VAL A 110 -0.49 -6.04 11.65
CA VAL A 110 -0.99 -6.87 10.56
C VAL A 110 0.06 -7.96 10.23
N PRO A 111 -0.17 -9.25 10.56
CA PRO A 111 0.81 -10.31 10.31
C PRO A 111 0.84 -10.72 8.83
N ASN A 112 1.89 -11.46 8.44
CA ASN A 112 1.97 -12.20 7.18
C ASN A 112 1.81 -11.40 5.87
N THR A 113 2.06 -10.09 5.89
CA THR A 113 1.99 -9.21 4.70
C THR A 113 3.26 -8.38 4.52
N LYS A 114 3.55 -8.01 3.27
CA LYS A 114 4.56 -7.00 2.90
C LYS A 114 3.99 -5.59 2.73
N ALA A 115 2.66 -5.48 2.69
CA ALA A 115 1.92 -4.23 2.56
C ALA A 115 1.00 -4.02 3.78
N PRO A 116 1.53 -3.87 5.01
CA PRO A 116 0.70 -3.77 6.22
C PRO A 116 -0.21 -2.54 6.21
N GLN A 117 0.21 -1.42 5.61
CA GLN A 117 -0.61 -0.19 5.57
C GLN A 117 -1.90 -0.36 4.78
N VAL A 118 -1.94 -1.25 3.78
CA VAL A 118 -3.16 -1.52 3.00
C VAL A 118 -4.29 -2.00 3.91
N TYR A 119 -3.97 -2.82 4.91
CA TYR A 119 -4.95 -3.36 5.87
C TYR A 119 -5.13 -2.47 7.12
N LEU A 120 -4.70 -1.21 7.06
CA LEU A 120 -5.05 -0.18 8.05
C LEU A 120 -6.11 0.80 7.51
N THR A 121 -6.46 0.70 6.23
CA THR A 121 -7.51 1.49 5.60
C THR A 121 -8.54 0.56 4.98
N GLU A 122 -9.82 0.94 5.00
CA GLU A 122 -10.85 0.23 4.26
C GLU A 122 -11.82 1.23 3.62
N ARG A 123 -12.34 0.84 2.46
CA ARG A 123 -13.62 1.36 1.97
C ARG A 123 -14.70 0.36 2.35
N TYR A 124 -15.79 0.87 2.91
CA TYR A 124 -16.94 0.07 3.28
C TYR A 124 -18.23 0.71 2.75
N ASN A 125 -19.37 0.01 2.88
CA ASN A 125 -20.68 0.53 2.45
C ASN A 125 -20.75 0.87 0.94
N MET A 126 -19.99 0.15 0.12
CA MET A 126 -19.86 0.40 -1.32
C MET A 126 -20.56 -0.67 -2.16
N SER A 127 -21.16 -0.27 -3.28
CA SER A 127 -21.72 -1.12 -4.30
C SER A 127 -20.68 -1.64 -5.30
N GLY A 128 -19.57 -0.92 -5.51
CA GLY A 128 -18.56 -1.37 -6.48
C GLY A 128 -17.30 -0.52 -6.65
N TYR A 129 -16.40 -1.05 -7.48
CA TYR A 129 -15.24 -0.38 -8.05
C TYR A 129 -15.21 -0.58 -9.57
N ARG A 130 -14.71 0.43 -10.27
CA ARG A 130 -14.57 0.43 -11.73
C ARG A 130 -13.16 0.82 -12.14
N PHE A 131 -12.66 0.18 -13.19
CA PHE A 131 -11.37 0.49 -13.82
C PHE A 131 -11.53 0.53 -15.33
N VAL A 132 -11.17 1.65 -15.97
CA VAL A 132 -11.10 1.79 -17.43
C VAL A 132 -9.83 1.08 -17.90
N LEU A 133 -10.01 -0.02 -18.62
CA LEU A 133 -8.93 -0.90 -19.06
C LEU A 133 -9.16 -1.30 -20.52
N PRO A 134 -8.10 -1.52 -21.32
CA PRO A 134 -8.24 -2.15 -22.62
C PRO A 134 -8.98 -3.50 -22.53
N ASN A 135 -9.59 -3.94 -23.63
CA ASN A 135 -10.12 -5.30 -23.70
C ASN A 135 -8.98 -6.33 -23.60
N GLY A 136 -9.22 -7.40 -22.85
CA GLY A 136 -8.20 -8.40 -22.57
C GLY A 136 -8.52 -9.24 -21.34
N LYS A 137 -7.56 -10.06 -20.94
CA LYS A 137 -7.62 -10.87 -19.72
C LYS A 137 -6.69 -10.30 -18.66
N TYR A 138 -7.14 -10.38 -17.41
CA TYR A 138 -6.46 -9.84 -16.24
C TYR A 138 -6.44 -10.83 -15.08
N THR A 139 -5.48 -10.67 -14.18
CA THR A 139 -5.56 -11.24 -12.84
C THR A 139 -5.98 -10.14 -11.88
N VAL A 140 -7.06 -10.35 -11.14
CA VAL A 140 -7.57 -9.42 -10.12
C VAL A 140 -7.30 -10.02 -8.75
N ARG A 141 -6.80 -9.21 -7.81
CA ARG A 141 -6.70 -9.60 -6.40
C ARG A 141 -7.47 -8.63 -5.54
N LEU A 142 -8.24 -9.18 -4.62
CA LEU A 142 -9.00 -8.44 -3.62
C LEU A 142 -8.38 -8.72 -2.25
N HIS A 143 -8.13 -7.66 -1.49
CA HIS A 143 -7.48 -7.69 -0.19
C HIS A 143 -8.49 -7.27 0.88
N PHE A 144 -8.65 -8.12 1.88
CA PHE A 144 -9.60 -7.98 2.98
C PHE A 144 -8.90 -8.26 4.31
N ALA A 145 -9.48 -7.76 5.39
CA ALA A 145 -9.13 -7.99 6.77
C ALA A 145 -10.23 -7.34 7.61
N GLU A 146 -10.90 -8.12 8.44
CA GLU A 146 -11.90 -7.53 9.33
C GLU A 146 -11.19 -6.65 10.37
N THR A 147 -11.39 -5.33 10.27
CA THR A 147 -10.78 -4.34 11.18
C THR A 147 -11.79 -3.52 11.98
N TYR A 148 -13.09 -3.75 11.79
CA TYR A 148 -14.12 -3.11 12.60
C TYR A 148 -14.27 -3.85 13.94
N ASP A 149 -14.05 -3.14 15.04
CA ASP A 149 -14.13 -3.67 16.41
C ASP A 149 -15.53 -4.13 16.83
N GLY A 150 -16.57 -3.72 16.11
CA GLY A 150 -17.92 -4.26 16.22
C GLY A 150 -18.08 -5.69 15.67
N ILE A 151 -17.09 -6.25 14.97
CA ILE A 151 -17.08 -7.63 14.46
C ILE A 151 -16.11 -8.47 15.28
N THR A 152 -16.67 -9.37 16.07
CA THR A 152 -15.99 -10.16 17.11
C THR A 152 -16.04 -11.67 16.84
N ALA A 153 -16.95 -12.12 15.96
CA ALA A 153 -17.17 -13.51 15.62
C ALA A 153 -17.50 -13.73 14.13
N ALA A 154 -17.37 -14.99 13.70
CA ALA A 154 -17.82 -15.44 12.39
C ALA A 154 -19.33 -15.26 12.22
N GLY A 155 -19.76 -14.82 11.03
CA GLY A 155 -21.16 -14.58 10.65
C GLY A 155 -21.68 -13.18 10.95
N GLU A 156 -20.92 -12.33 11.65
CA GLU A 156 -21.35 -10.96 11.99
C GLU A 156 -21.17 -9.96 10.84
N ARG A 157 -20.28 -10.25 9.88
CA ARG A 157 -20.23 -9.62 8.55
C ARG A 157 -20.18 -10.68 7.46
N VAL A 158 -21.12 -10.59 6.51
CA VAL A 158 -21.26 -11.50 5.37
C VAL A 158 -21.67 -10.68 4.13
N PHE A 159 -20.89 -10.79 3.05
CA PHE A 159 -21.22 -10.14 1.77
C PHE A 159 -20.75 -10.98 0.58
N SER A 160 -21.25 -10.68 -0.62
CA SER A 160 -20.88 -11.38 -1.85
C SER A 160 -20.17 -10.43 -2.81
N VAL A 161 -19.30 -10.95 -3.66
CA VAL A 161 -18.52 -10.18 -4.62
C VAL A 161 -18.66 -10.77 -6.01
N ALA A 162 -18.95 -9.92 -7.00
CA ALA A 162 -18.95 -10.27 -8.41
C ALA A 162 -17.91 -9.44 -9.18
N ILE A 163 -17.36 -10.05 -10.23
CA ILE A 163 -16.43 -9.41 -11.16
C ILE A 163 -16.97 -9.62 -12.57
N GLN A 164 -17.09 -8.54 -13.36
CA GLN A 164 -17.75 -8.56 -14.68
C GLN A 164 -19.16 -9.18 -14.63
N GLY A 165 -19.92 -8.92 -13.55
CA GLY A 165 -21.27 -9.47 -13.32
C GLY A 165 -21.32 -10.96 -12.95
N LYS A 166 -20.19 -11.68 -12.98
CA LYS A 166 -20.10 -13.06 -12.48
C LYS A 166 -19.78 -13.04 -10.99
N GLN A 167 -20.62 -13.65 -10.16
CA GLN A 167 -20.32 -13.85 -8.74
C GLN A 167 -19.08 -14.74 -8.59
N VAL A 168 -18.05 -14.22 -7.92
CA VAL A 168 -16.76 -14.90 -7.69
C VAL A 168 -16.55 -15.27 -6.22
N LEU A 169 -17.19 -14.55 -5.29
CA LEU A 169 -17.30 -14.88 -3.88
C LEU A 169 -18.78 -14.86 -3.49
N LYS A 170 -19.21 -15.90 -2.77
CA LYS A 170 -20.56 -16.05 -2.23
C LYS A 170 -20.45 -16.14 -0.71
N ASP A 171 -21.28 -15.36 -0.01
CA ASP A 171 -21.39 -15.37 1.45
C ASP A 171 -20.01 -15.27 2.14
N LEU A 172 -19.15 -14.35 1.67
CA LEU A 172 -17.82 -14.10 2.21
C LEU A 172 -17.92 -13.56 3.63
N ASP A 173 -17.33 -14.31 4.55
CA ASP A 173 -17.09 -13.94 5.95
C ASP A 173 -15.57 -13.79 6.12
N VAL A 174 -15.10 -12.55 6.09
CA VAL A 174 -13.65 -12.24 6.14
C VAL A 174 -13.06 -12.64 7.48
N PHE A 175 -13.78 -12.41 8.60
CA PHE A 175 -13.32 -12.80 9.93
C PHE A 175 -13.09 -14.31 10.01
N LYS A 176 -14.01 -15.12 9.50
CA LYS A 176 -13.91 -16.58 9.48
C LYS A 176 -12.82 -17.08 8.53
N GLU A 177 -12.76 -16.58 7.29
CA GLU A 177 -11.77 -17.03 6.30
C GLU A 177 -10.33 -16.62 6.66
N ALA A 178 -10.14 -15.41 7.21
CA ALA A 178 -8.83 -14.97 7.70
C ALA A 178 -8.45 -15.61 9.04
N GLY A 179 -9.40 -16.22 9.75
CA GLY A 179 -9.23 -16.84 11.06
C GLY A 179 -9.17 -15.85 12.23
N GLY A 180 -9.83 -14.69 12.11
CA GLY A 180 -10.03 -13.69 13.16
C GLY A 180 -9.67 -12.27 12.75
N PHE A 181 -9.90 -11.34 13.68
CA PHE A 181 -9.67 -9.90 13.56
C PHE A 181 -8.25 -9.53 13.06
N ALA A 182 -8.16 -8.48 12.24
CA ALA A 182 -6.94 -7.86 11.71
C ALA A 182 -5.97 -8.81 10.98
N LYS A 183 -6.49 -9.89 10.38
CA LYS A 183 -5.72 -10.83 9.58
C LYS A 183 -5.95 -10.62 8.08
N PRO A 184 -4.89 -10.46 7.27
CA PRO A 184 -5.00 -10.40 5.81
C PRO A 184 -5.63 -11.65 5.19
N LEU A 185 -6.57 -11.42 4.28
CA LEU A 185 -7.14 -12.39 3.35
C LEU A 185 -6.98 -11.82 1.93
N VAL A 186 -6.43 -12.63 1.02
CA VAL A 186 -6.26 -12.25 -0.39
C VAL A 186 -6.98 -13.27 -1.27
N LYS A 187 -7.85 -12.80 -2.16
CA LYS A 187 -8.60 -13.62 -3.11
C LYS A 187 -8.15 -13.28 -4.53
N GLU A 188 -7.54 -14.24 -5.23
CA GLU A 188 -6.99 -14.08 -6.58
C GLU A 188 -7.92 -14.69 -7.64
N PHE A 189 -8.24 -13.93 -8.69
CA PHE A 189 -9.08 -14.33 -9.81
C PHE A 189 -8.32 -14.14 -11.11
N LYS A 190 -8.01 -15.24 -11.79
CA LYS A 190 -7.30 -15.25 -13.09
C LYS A 190 -8.28 -15.22 -14.25
N ASP A 191 -7.77 -14.91 -15.44
CA ASP A 191 -8.51 -14.92 -16.71
C ASP A 191 -9.78 -14.05 -16.71
N VAL A 192 -9.81 -12.99 -15.90
CA VAL A 192 -10.92 -12.03 -15.84
C VAL A 192 -10.98 -11.25 -17.15
N GLU A 193 -12.07 -11.42 -17.90
CA GLU A 193 -12.20 -10.93 -19.28
C GLU A 193 -12.93 -9.58 -19.35
N VAL A 194 -12.23 -8.55 -19.82
CA VAL A 194 -12.79 -7.21 -20.13
C VAL A 194 -13.14 -7.14 -21.61
N LYS A 195 -14.40 -6.77 -21.91
CA LYS A 195 -14.98 -6.71 -23.27
C LYS A 195 -15.52 -5.34 -23.67
N ASP A 196 -15.85 -4.51 -22.68
CA ASP A 196 -16.51 -3.21 -22.82
C ASP A 196 -15.61 -2.04 -22.36
N GLY A 197 -14.29 -2.24 -22.36
CA GLY A 197 -13.32 -1.23 -21.93
C GLY A 197 -13.31 -0.92 -20.42
N ALA A 198 -13.99 -1.75 -19.60
CA ALA A 198 -14.02 -1.58 -18.16
C ALA A 198 -13.99 -2.93 -17.41
N LEU A 199 -13.19 -2.99 -16.35
CA LEU A 199 -13.34 -3.96 -15.28
C LEU A 199 -14.29 -3.38 -14.23
N LYS A 200 -15.30 -4.15 -13.85
CA LYS A 200 -16.27 -3.82 -12.80
C LYS A 200 -16.22 -4.89 -11.72
N ILE A 201 -16.10 -4.45 -10.47
CA ILE A 201 -16.19 -5.26 -9.26
C ILE A 201 -17.41 -4.74 -8.51
N THR A 202 -18.33 -5.62 -8.11
CA THR A 202 -19.53 -5.21 -7.37
C THR A 202 -19.67 -6.02 -6.10
N PHE A 203 -20.11 -5.36 -5.03
CA PHE A 203 -20.34 -5.94 -3.71
C PHE A 203 -21.84 -6.00 -3.45
N THR A 204 -22.26 -6.97 -2.65
CA THR A 204 -23.66 -7.13 -2.27
C THR A 204 -23.71 -7.57 -0.81
N GLU A 205 -24.36 -6.77 0.02
CA GLU A 205 -24.59 -7.07 1.43
C GLU A 205 -25.43 -8.35 1.62
N GLN A 206 -25.12 -9.15 2.64
CA GLN A 206 -26.04 -10.12 3.22
C GLN A 206 -26.28 -9.82 4.72
N THR A 207 -25.22 -9.47 5.45
CA THR A 207 -25.25 -9.15 6.87
C THR A 207 -24.12 -8.16 7.15
N GLN A 208 -24.44 -6.93 7.55
CA GLN A 208 -23.50 -5.84 7.72
C GLN A 208 -22.81 -5.40 6.41
N LEU A 209 -22.45 -4.11 6.35
CA LEU A 209 -21.97 -3.44 5.15
C LEU A 209 -20.71 -4.13 4.57
N PRO A 210 -20.57 -4.28 3.24
CA PRO A 210 -19.34 -4.82 2.63
C PRO A 210 -18.10 -3.97 2.96
N GLU A 211 -16.91 -4.58 2.91
CA GLU A 211 -15.61 -3.90 3.05
C GLU A 211 -14.59 -4.36 2.00
N ILE A 212 -13.60 -3.52 1.70
CA ILE A 212 -12.35 -3.92 1.06
C ILE A 212 -11.18 -3.03 1.53
N ASN A 213 -9.99 -3.62 1.73
CA ASN A 213 -8.75 -2.90 2.05
C ASN A 213 -7.90 -2.57 0.82
N GLY A 214 -7.96 -3.38 -0.25
CA GLY A 214 -7.16 -3.11 -1.43
C GLY A 214 -7.47 -3.97 -2.64
N ILE A 215 -7.04 -3.47 -3.80
CA ILE A 215 -7.30 -4.09 -5.12
C ILE A 215 -5.99 -4.07 -5.93
N GLU A 216 -5.55 -5.22 -6.44
CA GLU A 216 -4.56 -5.28 -7.54
C GLU A 216 -5.27 -5.67 -8.85
N VAL A 217 -4.89 -5.01 -9.95
CA VAL A 217 -5.20 -5.48 -11.32
C VAL A 217 -3.87 -5.69 -12.05
N LEU A 218 -3.62 -6.94 -12.44
CA LEU A 218 -2.38 -7.42 -13.02
C LEU A 218 -2.62 -7.94 -14.45
N LYS A 219 -1.60 -7.86 -15.29
CA LYS A 219 -1.56 -8.39 -16.66
C LYS A 219 -0.61 -9.58 -16.77
#